data_AF-R9HS83-F1
#
_entry.id   AF-R9HS83-F1
#
_cell.length_a   1.000
_cell.length_b   1.000
_cell.length_c   1.000
_cell.angle_alpha   90.00
_cell.angle_beta   90.00
_cell.angle_gamma   90.00
#
_symmetry.space_group_name_H-M   'P 1'
#
loop_
_entity.id
_entity.type
_entity.pdbx_description
1 polymer ?
#
loop_
_entity_poly.entity_id
_entity_poly.type
_entity_poly.pdbx_seq_one_letter_code
_entity_poly.pdbx_strand_id
1 'polypeptide(L)'
;MSFFYTKSAPEYKEYKLKEGEFNEAKHQWHVENNTYGFSHGLGILIMTIGILTFLGIFSPKIGLVGAALAIVMTIGTLSFLVTTPEVWVPDLGSGEHGFPLLTGAGRLVIKDTAILAGAIVVLFDSAKRVLNQLRK
;
A
#
# COMPACT_ATOMS: atom_id res chain seq x y z
N MET A 1 15.54 12.45 6.45
CA MET A 1 15.62 11.13 7.12
C MET A 1 15.78 10.07 6.05
N SER A 2 16.97 9.48 5.87
CA SER A 2 17.18 8.39 4.91
C SER A 2 17.50 7.10 5.68
N PHE A 3 16.47 6.50 6.27
CA PHE A 3 16.62 5.22 6.97
C PHE A 3 16.75 4.04 5.99
N PHE A 4 16.12 4.17 4.81
CA PHE A 4 16.14 3.14 3.76
C PHE A 4 16.86 3.57 2.47
N TYR A 5 16.93 4.87 2.19
CA TYR A 5 17.55 5.42 0.99
C TYR A 5 18.96 5.91 1.26
N THR A 6 19.85 5.82 0.27
CA THR A 6 21.24 6.28 0.40
C THR A 6 21.46 7.65 -0.27
N LYS A 7 20.57 8.07 -1.18
CA LYS A 7 20.59 9.39 -1.83
C LYS A 7 19.54 10.31 -1.20
N SER A 8 19.79 11.62 -1.23
CA SER A 8 18.87 12.65 -0.72
C SER A 8 17.75 12.97 -1.72
N ALA A 9 16.54 13.24 -1.21
CA ALA A 9 15.51 13.90 -2.01
C ALA A 9 15.99 15.32 -2.38
N PRO A 10 15.78 15.82 -3.62
CA PRO A 10 14.74 15.43 -4.58
C PRO A 10 15.19 14.59 -5.80
N GLU A 11 16.44 14.10 -5.86
CA GLU A 11 17.02 13.42 -7.04
C GLU A 11 16.13 12.30 -7.62
N TYR A 12 15.37 11.60 -6.76
CA TYR A 12 14.43 10.55 -7.18
C TYR A 12 13.48 10.96 -8.33
N LYS A 13 13.06 12.24 -8.40
CA LYS A 13 12.15 12.70 -9.45
C LYS A 13 12.80 12.65 -10.84
N GLU A 14 14.10 12.88 -10.94
CA GLU A 14 14.85 12.90 -12.20
C GLU A 14 15.13 11.48 -12.73
N TYR A 15 15.34 10.55 -11.80
CA TYR A 15 15.62 9.15 -12.08
C TYR A 15 14.36 8.28 -12.21
N LYS A 16 13.17 8.84 -11.96
CA LYS A 16 11.90 8.12 -12.16
C LYS A 16 11.78 7.61 -13.61
N LEU A 17 11.46 6.34 -13.75
CA LEU A 17 11.19 5.67 -15.01
C LEU A 17 9.68 5.66 -15.31
N LYS A 18 9.31 5.76 -16.59
CA LYS A 18 7.93 5.47 -17.01
C LYS A 18 7.68 3.96 -16.94
N GLU A 19 6.42 3.56 -16.77
CA GLU A 19 6.05 2.15 -16.77
C GLU A 19 6.49 1.48 -18.09
N GLY A 20 7.26 0.38 -17.99
CA GLY A 20 7.80 -0.35 -19.14
C GLY A 20 9.08 0.24 -19.76
N GLU A 21 9.58 1.39 -19.27
CA GLU A 21 10.83 1.98 -19.74
C GLU A 21 12.04 1.32 -19.07
N PHE A 22 13.01 0.88 -19.88
CA PHE A 22 14.31 0.43 -19.39
C PHE A 22 15.39 1.47 -19.73
N ASN A 23 16.09 1.95 -18.70
CA ASN A 23 17.28 2.79 -18.84
C ASN A 23 18.32 2.31 -17.82
N GLU A 24 19.47 1.89 -18.31
CA GLU A 24 20.52 1.29 -17.50
C GLU A 24 21.06 2.25 -16.42
N ALA A 25 21.29 3.52 -16.76
CA ALA A 25 21.79 4.51 -15.81
C ALA A 25 20.79 4.79 -14.68
N LYS A 26 19.49 4.89 -15.00
CA LYS A 26 18.43 5.04 -13.99
C LYS A 26 18.25 3.78 -13.15
N HIS A 27 18.41 2.61 -13.75
CA HIS A 27 18.37 1.35 -13.02
C HIS A 27 19.50 1.25 -11.99
N GLN A 28 20.75 1.51 -12.39
CA GLN A 28 21.90 1.52 -11.48
C GLN A 28 21.71 2.55 -10.35
N TRP A 29 21.17 3.72 -10.65
CA TRP A 29 20.84 4.71 -9.63
C TRP A 29 19.83 4.16 -8.60
N HIS A 30 18.78 3.46 -9.02
CA HIS A 30 17.82 2.85 -8.10
C HIS A 30 18.41 1.70 -7.26
N VAL A 31 19.38 0.95 -7.81
CA VAL A 31 20.15 -0.06 -7.09
C VAL A 31 21.01 0.61 -6.02
N GLU A 32 21.81 1.62 -6.38
CA GLU A 32 22.61 2.39 -5.42
C GLU A 32 21.75 3.05 -4.33
N ASN A 33 20.61 3.62 -4.72
CA ASN A 33 19.67 4.29 -3.82
C ASN A 33 18.88 3.32 -2.93
N ASN A 34 19.02 2.00 -3.14
CA ASN A 34 18.29 0.96 -2.40
C ASN A 34 16.76 1.09 -2.49
N THR A 35 16.25 1.64 -3.60
CA THR A 35 14.80 1.72 -3.83
C THR A 35 14.17 0.33 -3.92
N TYR A 36 14.90 -0.61 -4.52
CA TYR A 36 14.46 -2.00 -4.62
C TYR A 36 14.38 -2.67 -3.25
N GLY A 37 15.30 -2.44 -2.32
CA GLY A 37 15.24 -3.04 -0.99
C GLY A 37 13.95 -2.67 -0.24
N PHE A 38 13.58 -1.39 -0.30
CA PHE A 38 12.30 -0.92 0.24
C PHE A 38 11.10 -1.59 -0.45
N SER A 39 11.11 -1.65 -1.80
CA SER A 39 10.03 -2.30 -2.57
C SER A 39 9.86 -3.78 -2.24
N HIS A 40 10.96 -4.53 -2.09
CA HIS A 40 10.91 -5.94 -1.72
C HIS A 40 10.40 -6.11 -0.29
N GLY A 41 10.89 -5.30 0.66
CA GLY A 41 10.42 -5.34 2.05
C GLY A 41 8.93 -5.05 2.18
N LEU A 42 8.44 -4.02 1.48
CA LEU A 42 7.02 -3.70 1.43
C LEU A 42 6.20 -4.82 0.77
N GLY A 43 6.71 -5.41 -0.32
CA GLY A 43 6.06 -6.54 -0.99
C GLY A 43 5.94 -7.77 -0.10
N ILE A 44 7.02 -8.14 0.60
CA ILE A 44 7.02 -9.25 1.58
C ILE A 44 5.98 -8.99 2.67
N LEU A 45 5.96 -7.78 3.24
CA LEU A 45 5.00 -7.40 4.28
C LEU A 45 3.55 -7.59 3.81
N ILE A 46 3.21 -7.08 2.62
CA ILE A 46 1.85 -7.19 2.06
C ILE A 46 1.49 -8.68 1.85
N MET A 47 2.40 -9.48 1.31
CA MET A 47 2.18 -10.91 1.11
C MET A 47 1.98 -11.64 2.44
N THR A 48 2.76 -11.32 3.47
CA THR A 48 2.58 -11.89 4.81
C THR A 48 1.21 -11.56 5.39
N ILE A 49 0.76 -10.31 5.30
CA ILE A 49 -0.59 -9.91 5.77
C ILE A 49 -1.69 -10.68 5.01
N GLY A 50 -1.54 -10.81 3.69
CA GLY A 50 -2.47 -11.59 2.86
C GLY A 50 -2.55 -13.05 3.28
N ILE A 51 -1.40 -13.69 3.50
CA ILE A 51 -1.33 -15.08 3.96
C ILE A 51 -1.94 -15.25 5.35
N LEU A 52 -1.63 -14.35 6.30
CA LEU A 52 -2.23 -14.39 7.65
C LEU A 52 -3.75 -14.27 7.59
N THR A 53 -4.26 -13.35 6.76
CA THR A 53 -5.70 -13.17 6.58
C THR A 53 -6.34 -14.43 5.98
N PHE A 54 -5.71 -15.04 4.98
CA PHE A 54 -6.16 -16.29 4.37
C PHE A 54 -6.17 -17.47 5.36
N LEU A 55 -5.10 -17.62 6.15
CA LEU A 55 -5.01 -18.63 7.21
C LEU A 55 -6.07 -18.43 8.31
N GLY A 56 -6.68 -17.25 8.37
CA GLY A 56 -7.84 -16.94 9.20
C GLY A 56 -9.05 -17.84 8.98
N ILE A 57 -9.20 -18.42 7.79
CA ILE A 57 -10.26 -19.39 7.49
C ILE A 57 -10.13 -20.63 8.38
N PHE A 58 -8.89 -21.07 8.63
CA PHE A 58 -8.59 -22.27 9.42
C PHE A 58 -8.43 -21.96 10.91
N SER A 59 -7.88 -20.79 11.25
CA SER A 59 -7.64 -20.36 12.63
C SER A 59 -8.20 -18.96 12.88
N PRO A 60 -9.27 -18.81 13.69
CA PRO A 60 -9.90 -17.51 13.89
C PRO A 60 -9.01 -16.51 14.63
N LYS A 61 -8.04 -16.99 15.44
CA LYS A 61 -7.05 -16.11 16.10
C LYS A 61 -6.08 -15.50 15.10
N ILE A 62 -5.59 -16.29 14.14
CA ILE A 62 -4.68 -15.82 13.09
C ILE A 62 -5.43 -14.88 12.15
N GLY A 63 -6.68 -15.21 11.80
CA GLY A 63 -7.54 -14.37 10.98
C GLY A 63 -7.81 -13.00 11.58
N LEU A 64 -8.00 -12.94 12.90
CA LEU A 64 -8.17 -11.67 13.62
C LEU A 64 -6.93 -10.78 13.51
N VAL A 65 -5.73 -11.35 13.71
CA VAL A 65 -4.47 -10.62 13.56
C VAL A 65 -4.24 -10.18 12.11
N GLY A 66 -4.44 -11.08 11.15
CA GLY A 66 -4.31 -10.78 9.73
C GLY A 66 -5.24 -9.66 9.27
N ALA A 67 -6.52 -9.75 9.65
CA ALA A 67 -7.52 -8.73 9.33
C ALA A 67 -7.22 -7.37 9.98
N ALA A 68 -6.78 -7.35 11.24
CA ALA A 68 -6.38 -6.11 11.90
C ALA A 68 -5.19 -5.45 11.20
N LEU A 69 -4.16 -6.23 10.85
CA LEU A 69 -3.00 -5.73 10.10
C LEU A 69 -3.38 -5.23 8.70
N ALA A 70 -4.29 -5.94 8.02
CA ALA A 70 -4.83 -5.50 6.73
C ALA A 70 -5.51 -4.13 6.85
N ILE A 71 -6.40 -3.94 7.83
CA ILE A 71 -7.07 -2.65 8.07
C ILE A 71 -6.06 -1.52 8.29
N VAL A 72 -5.06 -1.72 9.16
CA VAL A 72 -4.04 -0.70 9.45
C VAL A 72 -3.27 -0.33 8.18
N MET A 73 -2.84 -1.33 7.40
CA MET A 73 -2.14 -1.11 6.13
C MET A 73 -3.01 -0.34 5.14
N THR A 74 -4.27 -0.74 4.98
CA THR A 74 -5.22 -0.12 4.05
C THR A 74 -5.56 1.32 4.42
N ILE A 75 -5.72 1.63 5.72
CA ILE A 75 -5.89 3.02 6.19
C ILE A 75 -4.64 3.83 5.88
N GLY A 76 -3.45 3.26 6.09
CA GLY A 76 -2.18 3.88 5.71
C GLY A 76 -2.15 4.26 4.23
N THR A 77 -2.48 3.34 3.33
CA THR A 77 -2.51 3.60 1.89
C THR A 77 -3.58 4.62 1.49
N LEU A 78 -4.80 4.51 2.02
CA LEU A 78 -5.89 5.44 1.75
C LEU A 78 -5.59 6.86 2.24
N SER A 79 -4.77 7.01 3.30
CA SER A 79 -4.35 8.32 3.78
C SER A 79 -3.63 9.14 2.68
N PHE A 80 -2.98 8.49 1.71
CA PHE A 80 -2.31 9.15 0.58
C PHE A 80 -3.28 9.91 -0.33
N LEU A 81 -4.57 9.54 -0.38
CA LEU A 81 -5.55 10.34 -1.13
C LEU A 81 -5.70 11.75 -0.55
N VAL A 82 -5.48 11.90 0.76
CA VAL A 82 -5.64 13.18 1.46
C VAL A 82 -4.29 13.88 1.64
N THR A 83 -3.23 13.13 1.94
CA THR A 83 -1.92 13.70 2.29
C THR A 83 -1.00 13.95 1.09
N THR A 84 -1.25 13.29 -0.05
CA THR A 84 -0.35 13.32 -1.22
C THR A 84 -1.05 13.99 -2.41
N PRO A 85 -0.79 15.28 -2.71
CA PRO A 85 -1.47 15.99 -3.79
C PRO A 85 -1.25 15.38 -5.18
N GLU A 86 -0.18 14.61 -5.38
CA GLU A 86 0.16 13.92 -6.63
C GLU A 86 -0.83 12.81 -7.04
N VAL A 87 -1.72 12.40 -6.14
CA VAL A 87 -2.81 11.46 -6.47
C VAL A 87 -3.93 12.13 -7.30
N TRP A 88 -4.02 13.46 -7.24
CA TRP A 88 -4.97 14.27 -7.99
C TRP A 88 -4.32 14.80 -9.27
N VAL A 89 -5.10 14.94 -10.33
CA VAL A 89 -4.58 15.43 -11.62
C VAL A 89 -4.02 16.85 -11.43
N PRO A 90 -2.72 17.09 -11.70
CA PRO A 90 -2.13 18.41 -11.55
C PRO A 90 -2.66 19.38 -12.60
N ASP A 91 -2.72 20.67 -12.25
CA ASP A 91 -3.08 21.72 -13.20
C ASP A 91 -1.94 21.95 -14.20
N LEU A 92 -2.07 21.35 -15.39
CA LEU A 92 -1.15 21.51 -16.51
C LEU A 92 -1.75 22.40 -17.62
N GLY A 93 -2.80 23.17 -17.31
CA GLY A 93 -3.43 24.08 -18.26
C GLY A 93 -4.52 23.46 -19.15
N SER A 94 -4.97 22.24 -18.85
CA SER A 94 -6.06 21.55 -19.57
C SER A 94 -7.47 21.97 -19.13
N GLY A 95 -7.59 22.85 -18.12
CA GLY A 95 -8.88 23.27 -17.54
C GLY A 95 -9.53 22.23 -16.61
N GLU A 96 -9.24 20.94 -16.80
CA GLU A 96 -9.67 19.86 -15.92
C GLU A 96 -8.51 19.36 -15.05
N HIS A 97 -8.55 19.66 -13.75
CA HIS A 97 -7.54 19.27 -12.77
C HIS A 97 -8.14 19.22 -11.35
N GLY A 98 -7.38 18.65 -10.41
CA GLY A 98 -7.79 18.57 -9.01
C GLY A 98 -8.87 17.53 -8.73
N PHE A 99 -9.49 17.63 -7.55
CA PHE A 99 -10.57 16.73 -7.14
C PHE A 99 -11.80 16.92 -8.04
N PRO A 100 -12.46 15.84 -8.54
CA PRO A 100 -12.30 14.42 -8.19
C PRO A 100 -11.43 13.61 -9.18
N LEU A 101 -10.61 14.24 -10.02
CA LEU A 101 -9.84 13.57 -11.06
C LEU A 101 -8.60 12.88 -10.50
N LEU A 102 -8.53 11.56 -10.67
CA LEU A 102 -7.44 10.72 -10.17
C LEU A 102 -6.36 10.47 -11.23
N THR A 103 -5.10 10.68 -10.84
CA THR A 103 -3.94 10.23 -11.62
C THR A 103 -3.85 8.70 -11.61
N GLY A 104 -2.93 8.13 -12.39
CA GLY A 104 -2.65 6.69 -12.34
C GLY A 104 -2.36 6.21 -10.90
N ALA A 105 -1.58 6.99 -10.13
CA ALA A 105 -1.30 6.70 -8.73
C ALA A 105 -2.56 6.75 -7.85
N GLY A 106 -3.41 7.77 -8.01
CA GLY A 106 -4.67 7.88 -7.26
C GLY A 106 -5.63 6.72 -7.53
N ARG A 107 -5.72 6.26 -8.79
CA ARG A 107 -6.53 5.08 -9.16
C ARG A 107 -6.02 3.78 -8.54
N LEU A 108 -4.70 3.66 -8.34
CA LEU A 108 -4.14 2.49 -7.67
C LEU A 108 -4.47 2.46 -6.17
N VAL A 109 -4.65 3.62 -5.54
CA VAL A 109 -4.98 3.71 -4.12
C VAL A 109 -6.47 3.45 -3.86
N ILE A 110 -7.37 3.90 -4.74
CA ILE A 110 -8.81 3.79 -4.44
C ILE A 110 -9.32 2.34 -4.34
N LYS A 111 -8.64 1.39 -4.99
CA LYS A 111 -8.94 -0.06 -4.91
C LYS A 111 -8.91 -0.58 -3.47
N ASP A 112 -8.10 0.05 -2.62
CA ASP A 112 -7.87 -0.36 -1.24
C ASP A 112 -9.15 -0.18 -0.40
N THR A 113 -10.10 0.65 -0.83
CA THR A 113 -11.43 0.75 -0.20
C THR A 113 -12.17 -0.60 -0.17
N ALA A 114 -12.07 -1.40 -1.24
CA ALA A 114 -12.67 -2.72 -1.28
C ALA A 114 -11.97 -3.71 -0.33
N ILE A 115 -10.65 -3.60 -0.22
CA ILE A 115 -9.85 -4.40 0.72
C ILE A 115 -10.24 -4.06 2.16
N LEU A 116 -10.44 -2.78 2.48
CA LEU A 116 -10.87 -2.33 3.82
C LEU A 116 -12.23 -2.94 4.18
N ALA A 117 -13.19 -2.86 3.27
CA ALA A 117 -14.53 -3.42 3.48
C ALA A 117 -14.45 -4.94 3.77
N GLY A 118 -13.68 -5.68 2.98
CA GLY A 118 -13.46 -7.12 3.20
C GLY A 118 -12.77 -7.42 4.53
N ALA A 119 -11.71 -6.69 4.86
CA ALA A 119 -10.95 -6.89 6.09
C ALA A 119 -11.79 -6.64 7.34
N ILE A 120 -12.68 -5.64 7.33
CA ILE A 120 -13.63 -5.38 8.43
C ILE A 120 -14.57 -6.58 8.64
N VAL A 121 -15.12 -7.15 7.57
CA VAL A 121 -16.01 -8.33 7.65
C VAL A 121 -15.26 -9.54 8.23
N VAL A 122 -14.04 -9.80 7.75
CA VAL A 122 -13.20 -10.91 8.27
C VAL A 122 -12.85 -10.69 9.74
N LEU A 123 -12.57 -9.45 10.15
CA LEU A 123 -12.30 -9.11 11.55
C LEU A 123 -13.50 -9.45 12.44
N PHE A 124 -14.70 -9.02 12.06
CA PHE A 124 -15.91 -9.30 12.84
C PHE A 124 -16.24 -10.79 12.91
N ASP A 125 -16.14 -11.53 11.81
CA ASP A 125 -16.36 -12.98 11.81
C ASP A 125 -15.32 -13.70 12.69
N SER A 126 -14.04 -13.36 12.55
CA SER A 126 -12.96 -13.92 13.34
C SER A 126 -13.15 -13.62 14.83
N ALA A 127 -13.47 -12.37 15.20
CA ALA A 127 -13.70 -11.97 16.58
C ALA A 127 -14.87 -12.73 17.21
N LYS A 128 -15.97 -12.90 16.48
CA LYS A 128 -17.13 -13.68 16.94
C LYS A 128 -16.76 -15.14 17.18
N ARG A 129 -15.98 -15.76 16.28
CA ARG A 129 -15.51 -17.15 16.43
C ARG A 129 -14.57 -17.30 17.61
N VAL A 130 -13.62 -16.37 17.81
CA VAL A 130 -12.72 -16.37 18.98
C VAL A 130 -13.53 -16.24 20.27
N LEU A 131 -14.47 -15.30 20.35
CA LEU A 131 -15.30 -15.10 21.54
C LEU A 131 -16.12 -16.36 21.90
N ASN A 132 -16.66 -17.05 20.89
CA ASN A 132 -17.40 -18.30 21.09
C ASN A 132 -16.50 -19.44 21.58
N GLN A 133 -15.22 -19.46 21.20
CA GLN A 133 -14.26 -20.43 21.72
C GLN A 133 -13.89 -20.15 23.17
N LEU A 134 -13.83 -18.87 23.58
CA LEU A 134 -13.52 -18.47 24.96
C LEU A 134 -14.68 -18.69 25.94
N ARG A 135 -15.92 -18.76 25.43
CA ARG A 135 -17.13 -19.00 26.21
C ARG A 135 -17.45 -20.48 26.45
N LYS A 136 -16.74 -21.38 25.77
CA LYS A 136 -16.80 -22.83 26.02
C LYS A 136 -15.78 -23.21 27.08
#